data_AF-A0A928U7H1-F1
#
_entry.id   AF-A0A928U7H1-F1
#
_cell.length_a   1.000
_cell.length_b   1.000
_cell.length_c   1.000
_cell.angle_alpha   90.00
_cell.angle_beta   90.00
_cell.angle_gamma   90.00
#
_symmetry.space_group_name_H-M   'P 1'
#
loop_
_entity.id
_entity.type
_entity.pdbx_description
1 polymer ?
#
loop_
_entity_poly.entity_id
_entity_poly.type
_entity_poly.pdbx_seq_one_letter_code
_entity_poly.pdbx_strand_id
1 'polypeptide(L)'
;MEFIYTNNIGADERIALIAADRIHEKLVERQFGEKGRLEQPQLIIDESFEIIDKLVNLANIPELQRPVIQRAIHATGDTEYAYNLLFSSNAVEAGVKAIKDGKNIITDVNMVKAGISKKPVENFGGKLVCKIDDNLVADEAKRSGKTRAMIAMQFSLDEMQGGVVVIGNAPTALFELIDLIKKDKAKPALVIGIPVGFVGAVEAKAALKQISIPYITNDNRKGGSAVAVAIINAVIELAKKAR
;
A
#
# COMPACT_ATOMS: atom_id res chain seq x y z
N MET A 1 56.85 20.80 -21.88
CA MET A 1 55.82 20.83 -20.82
C MET A 1 54.73 19.89 -21.31
N GLU A 2 54.64 18.70 -20.71
CA GLU A 2 53.73 17.65 -21.14
C GLU A 2 52.50 17.70 -20.22
N PHE A 3 51.33 18.00 -20.80
CA PHE A 3 50.07 18.03 -20.06
C PHE A 3 49.45 16.63 -20.11
N ILE A 4 49.42 15.96 -18.96
CA ILE A 4 48.74 14.67 -18.80
C ILE A 4 47.28 14.93 -18.44
N TYR A 5 46.37 14.64 -19.37
CA TYR A 5 44.93 14.64 -19.10
C TYR A 5 44.58 13.32 -18.40
N THR A 6 44.21 13.39 -17.13
CA THR A 6 43.72 12.23 -16.36
C THR A 6 42.19 12.23 -16.38
N ASN A 7 41.59 11.03 -16.45
CA ASN A 7 40.16 10.86 -16.35
C ASN A 7 39.67 11.35 -14.98
N ASN A 8 38.51 12.03 -14.99
CA ASN A 8 37.84 12.64 -13.84
C ASN A 8 38.07 11.88 -12.52
N ILE A 9 38.45 12.58 -11.46
CA ILE A 9 38.86 12.06 -10.12
C ILE A 9 37.73 11.27 -9.40
N GLY A 10 36.58 11.05 -10.06
CA GLY A 10 35.37 10.53 -9.42
C GLY A 10 34.82 11.52 -8.38
N ALA A 11 33.65 11.22 -7.83
CA ALA A 11 33.18 11.95 -6.66
C ALA A 11 34.07 11.55 -5.46
N ASP A 12 34.91 12.46 -4.97
CA ASP A 12 35.66 12.25 -3.72
C ASP A 12 34.64 12.02 -2.58
N GLU A 13 34.73 10.88 -1.91
CA GLU A 13 33.81 10.49 -0.85
C GLU A 13 33.68 11.56 0.25
N ARG A 14 34.73 12.34 0.50
CA ARG A 14 34.70 13.43 1.48
C ARG A 14 33.86 14.60 1.01
N ILE A 15 33.83 14.90 -0.29
CA ILE A 15 32.95 15.94 -0.85
C ILE A 15 31.49 15.49 -0.75
N ALA A 16 31.21 14.22 -1.04
CA ALA A 16 29.87 13.65 -0.87
C ALA A 16 29.40 13.71 0.60
N LEU A 17 30.28 13.36 1.55
CA LEU A 17 30.00 13.45 2.98
C LEU A 17 29.78 14.89 3.44
N ILE A 18 30.65 15.83 3.08
CA ILE A 18 30.50 17.26 3.44
C ILE A 18 29.21 17.84 2.85
N ALA A 19 28.87 17.46 1.61
CA ALA A 19 27.60 17.86 1.01
C ALA A 19 26.41 17.27 1.76
N ALA A 20 26.45 15.98 2.11
CA ALA A 20 25.41 15.33 2.89
C ALA A 20 25.22 15.98 4.27
N ASP A 21 26.32 16.26 4.98
CA ASP A 21 26.30 16.92 6.30
C ASP A 21 25.70 18.32 6.21
N ARG A 22 26.16 19.16 5.25
CA ARG A 22 25.61 20.51 5.07
C ARG A 22 24.15 20.52 4.64
N ILE A 23 23.74 19.55 3.82
CA ILE A 23 22.34 19.37 3.44
C ILE A 23 21.54 18.97 4.69
N HIS A 24 22.03 18.04 5.51
CA HIS A 24 21.38 17.63 6.74
C HIS A 24 21.24 18.80 7.74
N GLU A 25 22.31 19.57 7.95
CA GLU A 25 22.33 20.73 8.84
C GLU A 25 21.31 21.78 8.40
N LYS A 26 21.28 22.13 7.10
CA LYS A 26 20.28 23.03 6.51
C LYS A 26 18.84 22.49 6.62
N LEU A 27 18.65 21.18 6.46
CA LEU A 27 17.34 20.54 6.59
C LEU A 27 16.85 20.57 8.04
N VAL A 28 17.73 20.32 9.01
CA VAL A 28 17.44 20.41 10.45
C VAL A 28 17.14 21.86 10.84
N GLU A 29 17.95 22.83 10.44
CA GLU A 29 17.68 24.26 10.67
C GLU A 29 16.33 24.68 10.08
N ARG A 30 15.97 24.20 8.89
CA ARG A 30 14.69 24.53 8.25
C ARG A 30 13.50 23.83 8.90
N GLN A 31 13.67 22.63 9.43
CA GLN A 31 12.61 21.89 10.14
C GLN A 31 12.39 22.39 11.57
N PHE A 32 13.44 22.84 12.26
CA PHE A 32 13.39 23.17 13.69
C PHE A 32 13.64 24.65 14.02
N GLY A 33 14.09 25.47 13.06
CA GLY A 33 14.59 26.82 13.33
C GLY A 33 13.54 27.94 13.40
N GLU A 34 12.33 27.74 12.88
CA GLU A 34 11.31 28.81 12.85
C GLU A 34 9.86 28.34 13.15
N LYS A 35 9.51 27.08 12.89
CA LYS A 35 8.17 26.56 13.16
C LYS A 35 8.12 25.88 14.52
N GLY A 36 7.26 26.38 15.41
CA GLY A 36 6.90 25.69 16.65
C GLY A 36 6.33 24.29 16.36
N ARG A 37 6.45 23.38 17.33
CA ARG A 37 5.92 22.01 17.22
C ARG A 37 4.41 22.05 16.99
N LEU A 38 3.93 21.52 15.86
CA LEU A 38 2.52 21.28 15.65
C LEU A 38 2.02 20.16 16.58
N GLU A 39 0.91 20.40 17.26
CA GLU A 39 0.29 19.44 18.20
C GLU A 39 -1.06 18.90 17.69
N GLN A 40 -1.70 19.61 16.75
CA GLN A 40 -3.00 19.21 16.22
C GLN A 40 -2.83 18.18 15.10
N PRO A 41 -3.41 16.96 15.22
CA PRO A 41 -3.20 15.89 14.24
C PRO A 41 -3.58 16.27 12.80
N GLN A 42 -4.67 17.02 12.62
CA GLN A 42 -5.12 17.42 11.29
C GLN A 42 -4.13 18.39 10.63
N LEU A 43 -3.64 19.38 11.38
CA LEU A 43 -2.65 20.34 10.86
C LEU A 43 -1.33 19.65 10.46
N ILE A 44 -0.91 18.63 11.21
CA ILE A 44 0.29 17.85 10.90
C ILE A 44 0.10 17.09 9.58
N ILE A 45 -1.08 16.49 9.37
CA ILE A 45 -1.38 15.76 8.13
C ILE A 45 -1.45 16.73 6.94
N ASP A 46 -2.13 17.86 7.11
CA ASP A 46 -2.28 18.86 6.05
C ASP A 46 -0.92 19.42 5.64
N GLU A 47 -0.07 19.80 6.60
CA GLU A 47 1.30 20.24 6.32
C GLU A 47 2.14 19.12 5.66
N SER A 48 1.97 17.87 6.09
CA SER A 48 2.66 16.74 5.46
C SER A 48 2.25 16.55 4.00
N PHE A 49 0.96 16.69 3.67
CA PHE A 49 0.49 16.59 2.28
C PHE A 49 0.97 17.75 1.43
N GLU A 50 1.01 18.99 1.96
CA GLU A 50 1.60 20.12 1.25
C GLU A 50 3.09 19.91 0.95
N ILE A 51 3.84 19.30 1.87
CA ILE A 51 5.24 18.95 1.65
C ILE A 51 5.34 17.89 0.56
N ILE A 52 4.52 16.84 0.61
CA ILE A 52 4.51 15.78 -0.41
C ILE A 52 4.22 16.36 -1.79
N ASP A 53 3.24 17.24 -1.94
CA ASP A 53 2.89 17.87 -3.22
C ASP A 53 4.02 18.74 -3.81
N LYS A 54 4.92 19.24 -2.96
CA LYS A 54 6.14 19.95 -3.41
C LYS A 54 7.28 19.01 -3.79
N LEU A 55 7.28 17.79 -3.26
CA LEU A 55 8.34 16.80 -3.47
C LEU A 55 8.08 15.89 -4.67
N VAL A 56 6.82 15.66 -5.04
CA VAL A 56 6.44 14.76 -6.14
C VAL A 56 5.52 15.44 -7.14
N ASN A 57 5.70 15.14 -8.43
CA ASN A 57 4.83 15.67 -9.47
C ASN A 57 3.61 14.76 -9.65
N LEU A 58 2.48 15.16 -9.06
CA LEU A 58 1.19 14.46 -9.22
C LEU A 58 0.29 15.10 -10.28
N ALA A 59 0.76 16.08 -11.07
CA ALA A 59 -0.08 16.88 -11.97
C ALA A 59 -0.85 16.05 -13.01
N ASN A 60 -0.27 14.94 -13.47
CA ASN A 60 -0.88 14.04 -14.46
C ASN A 60 -1.57 12.81 -13.84
N ILE A 61 -1.59 12.70 -12.50
CA ILE A 61 -2.26 11.60 -11.81
C ILE A 61 -3.78 11.87 -11.77
N PRO A 62 -4.62 10.88 -12.10
CA PRO A 62 -6.08 10.98 -11.96
C PRO A 62 -6.49 11.40 -10.55
N GLU A 63 -7.50 12.27 -10.44
CA GLU A 63 -7.92 12.89 -9.18
C GLU A 63 -8.18 11.87 -8.06
N LEU A 64 -8.87 10.76 -8.37
CA LEU A 64 -9.17 9.72 -7.40
C LEU A 64 -7.96 8.93 -6.91
N GLN A 65 -6.86 8.90 -7.68
CA GLN A 65 -5.63 8.20 -7.30
C GLN A 65 -4.73 9.05 -6.40
N ARG A 66 -4.80 10.39 -6.50
CA ARG A 66 -3.91 11.30 -5.75
C ARG A 66 -3.96 11.09 -4.23
N PRO A 67 -5.14 11.02 -3.58
CA PRO A 67 -5.20 10.81 -2.13
C PRO A 67 -4.65 9.45 -1.70
N VAL A 68 -4.74 8.44 -2.57
CA VAL A 68 -4.19 7.10 -2.34
C VAL A 68 -2.66 7.15 -2.35
N ILE A 69 -2.08 7.80 -3.37
CA ILE A 69 -0.63 7.96 -3.51
C ILE A 69 -0.06 8.81 -2.37
N GLN A 70 -0.67 9.97 -2.08
CA GLN A 70 -0.24 10.84 -0.99
C GLN A 70 -0.23 10.12 0.36
N ARG A 71 -1.28 9.32 0.65
CA ARG A 71 -1.31 8.53 1.89
C ARG A 71 -0.23 7.45 1.93
N ALA A 72 0.08 6.78 0.82
CA ALA A 72 1.15 5.79 0.76
C ALA A 72 2.53 6.43 1.05
N ILE A 73 2.78 7.62 0.49
CA ILE A 73 4.01 8.40 0.76
C ILE A 73 4.04 8.84 2.22
N HIS A 74 2.96 9.42 2.74
CA HIS A 74 2.87 9.88 4.13
C HIS A 74 3.12 8.75 5.14
N ALA A 75 2.58 7.55 4.87
CA ALA A 75 2.73 6.40 5.76
C ALA A 75 4.15 5.80 5.76
N THR A 76 4.97 6.10 4.76
CA THR A 76 6.29 5.46 4.58
C THR A 76 7.46 6.44 4.55
N GLY A 77 7.21 7.73 4.29
CA GLY A 77 8.22 8.72 3.95
C GLY A 77 8.88 8.49 2.58
N ASP A 78 8.37 7.55 1.77
CA ASP A 78 9.00 7.13 0.52
C ASP A 78 8.27 7.75 -0.68
N THR A 79 8.90 8.75 -1.29
CA THR A 79 8.34 9.48 -2.44
C THR A 79 8.28 8.63 -3.71
N GLU A 80 8.96 7.49 -3.79
CA GLU A 80 8.90 6.62 -4.96
C GLU A 80 7.51 6.00 -5.18
N TYR A 81 6.65 5.94 -4.15
CA TYR A 81 5.26 5.50 -4.32
C TYR A 81 4.46 6.41 -5.27
N ALA A 82 4.92 7.65 -5.53
CA ALA A 82 4.36 8.50 -6.58
C ALA A 82 4.48 7.92 -7.99
N TYR A 83 5.52 7.13 -8.24
CA TYR A 83 5.89 6.65 -9.57
C TYR A 83 5.71 5.14 -9.72
N ASN A 84 5.69 4.40 -8.61
CA ASN A 84 5.67 2.94 -8.62
C ASN A 84 4.30 2.34 -8.26
N LEU A 85 3.35 3.12 -7.72
CA LEU A 85 1.98 2.61 -7.53
C LEU A 85 1.25 2.50 -8.86
N LEU A 86 0.65 1.34 -9.08
CA LEU A 86 -0.07 0.98 -10.28
C LEU A 86 -1.53 0.70 -9.94
N PHE A 87 -2.41 1.23 -10.77
CA PHE A 87 -3.85 1.11 -10.64
C PHE A 87 -4.39 0.51 -11.93
N SER A 88 -5.16 -0.57 -11.84
CA SER A 88 -5.99 -1.00 -12.96
C SER A 88 -7.10 0.01 -13.24
N SER A 89 -7.74 -0.08 -14.41
CA SER A 89 -8.91 0.73 -14.74
C SER A 89 -9.99 0.64 -13.65
N ASN A 90 -10.50 1.80 -13.22
CA ASN A 90 -11.58 1.95 -12.24
C ASN A 90 -11.30 1.34 -10.84
N ALA A 91 -10.04 1.10 -10.47
CA ALA A 91 -9.70 0.43 -9.21
C ALA A 91 -10.23 1.18 -7.97
N VAL A 92 -10.04 2.50 -7.92
CA VAL A 92 -10.44 3.30 -6.77
C VAL A 92 -11.97 3.38 -6.68
N GLU A 93 -12.63 3.57 -7.83
CA GLU A 93 -14.08 3.63 -7.99
C GLU A 93 -14.73 2.32 -7.55
N ALA A 94 -14.19 1.18 -7.96
CA ALA A 94 -14.67 -0.14 -7.57
C ALA A 94 -14.57 -0.36 -6.05
N GLY A 95 -13.45 0.06 -5.43
CA GLY A 95 -13.27 0.01 -3.98
C GLY A 95 -14.25 0.91 -3.24
N VAL A 96 -14.41 2.15 -3.69
CA VAL A 96 -15.37 3.11 -3.13
C VAL A 96 -16.80 2.55 -3.20
N LYS A 97 -17.19 2.00 -4.35
CA LYS A 97 -18.50 1.39 -4.54
C LYS A 97 -18.72 0.20 -3.60
N ALA A 98 -17.75 -0.72 -3.52
CA ALA A 98 -17.84 -1.89 -2.64
C ALA A 98 -18.03 -1.49 -1.17
N ILE A 99 -17.29 -0.48 -0.69
CA ILE A 99 -17.43 0.02 0.68
C ILE A 99 -18.82 0.63 0.89
N LYS A 100 -19.31 1.45 -0.04
CA LYS A 100 -20.65 2.07 0.04
C LYS A 100 -21.78 1.03 0.03
N ASP A 101 -21.60 -0.05 -0.72
CA ASP A 101 -22.54 -1.18 -0.80
C ASP A 101 -22.47 -2.11 0.44
N GLY A 102 -21.73 -1.72 1.48
CA GLY A 102 -21.62 -2.49 2.73
C GLY A 102 -20.86 -3.80 2.60
N LYS A 103 -19.97 -3.91 1.62
CA LYS A 103 -19.17 -5.12 1.40
C LYS A 103 -18.03 -5.24 2.41
N ASN A 104 -17.60 -6.48 2.65
CA ASN A 104 -16.52 -6.76 3.59
C ASN A 104 -15.15 -6.34 3.05
N ILE A 105 -14.24 -6.10 3.99
CA ILE A 105 -12.81 -5.96 3.71
C ILE A 105 -12.08 -7.14 4.34
N ILE A 106 -11.32 -7.87 3.53
CA ILE A 106 -10.64 -9.11 3.91
C ILE A 106 -9.14 -8.84 3.88
N THR A 107 -8.41 -9.23 4.92
CA THR A 107 -6.96 -8.98 5.00
C THR A 107 -6.16 -10.26 5.18
N ASP A 108 -4.94 -10.28 4.66
CA ASP A 108 -4.03 -11.41 4.77
C ASP A 108 -3.44 -11.58 6.18
N VAL A 109 -3.19 -10.47 6.89
CA VAL A 109 -2.65 -10.47 8.25
C VAL A 109 -3.41 -9.51 9.18
N ASN A 110 -3.33 -9.78 10.49
CA ASN A 110 -3.99 -8.97 11.51
C ASN A 110 -3.42 -7.55 11.63
N MET A 111 -2.15 -7.34 11.29
CA MET A 111 -1.55 -6.00 11.26
C MET A 111 -2.25 -5.08 10.25
N VAL A 112 -2.62 -5.60 9.08
CA VAL A 112 -3.39 -4.84 8.08
C VAL A 112 -4.78 -4.54 8.66
N LYS A 113 -5.48 -5.56 9.18
CA LYS A 113 -6.81 -5.38 9.79
C LYS A 113 -6.82 -4.32 10.89
N ALA A 114 -5.81 -4.31 11.76
CA ALA A 114 -5.71 -3.40 12.89
C ALA A 114 -5.53 -1.93 12.47
N GLY A 115 -4.88 -1.66 11.33
CA GLY A 115 -4.68 -0.31 10.82
C GLY A 115 -5.88 0.27 10.06
N ILE A 116 -6.88 -0.53 9.72
CA ILE A 116 -8.04 -0.07 8.95
C ILE A 116 -9.00 0.71 9.84
N SER A 117 -9.50 1.83 9.32
CA SER A 117 -10.53 2.66 9.96
C SER A 117 -11.86 1.90 10.04
N LYS A 118 -12.07 1.19 11.16
CA LYS A 118 -13.20 0.27 11.37
C LYS A 118 -14.57 0.94 11.33
N LYS A 119 -14.75 2.06 12.05
CA LYS A 119 -16.05 2.72 12.22
C LYS A 119 -16.71 3.10 10.88
N PRO A 120 -16.02 3.74 9.92
CA PRO A 120 -16.60 4.00 8.61
C PRO A 120 -17.12 2.75 7.90
N VAL A 121 -16.37 1.65 7.93
CA VAL A 121 -16.74 0.39 7.25
C VAL A 121 -18.01 -0.19 7.87
N GLU A 122 -18.09 -0.21 9.20
CA GLU A 122 -19.28 -0.66 9.94
C GLU A 122 -20.50 0.24 9.67
N ASN A 123 -20.30 1.55 9.55
CA ASN A 123 -21.37 2.51 9.25
C ASN A 123 -21.98 2.30 7.85
N PHE A 124 -21.26 1.68 6.92
CA PHE A 124 -21.80 1.27 5.61
C PHE A 124 -22.35 -0.17 5.63
N GLY A 125 -22.20 -0.92 6.74
CA GLY A 125 -22.68 -2.29 6.90
C GLY A 125 -21.64 -3.39 6.63
N GLY A 126 -20.41 -3.02 6.27
CA GLY A 126 -19.32 -3.95 6.02
C GLY A 126 -18.62 -4.44 7.30
N LYS A 127 -17.85 -5.53 7.18
CA LYS A 127 -17.02 -6.08 8.26
C LYS A 127 -15.55 -6.18 7.84
N LEU A 128 -14.65 -6.13 8.83
CA LEU A 128 -13.24 -6.43 8.66
C LEU A 128 -12.95 -7.90 9.01
N VAL A 129 -12.45 -8.67 8.06
CA VAL A 129 -12.24 -10.12 8.18
C VAL A 129 -10.76 -10.44 8.03
N CYS A 130 -10.20 -11.20 8.96
CA CYS A 130 -8.87 -11.79 8.85
C CYS A 130 -8.90 -13.11 9.61
N LYS A 131 -8.62 -14.22 8.92
CA LYS A 131 -8.68 -15.58 9.50
C LYS A 131 -7.29 -16.17 9.79
N ILE A 132 -6.22 -15.36 9.72
CA ILE A 132 -4.84 -15.85 9.83
C ILE A 132 -4.51 -16.55 11.16
N ASP A 133 -5.18 -16.15 12.23
CA ASP A 133 -5.02 -16.68 13.60
C ASP A 133 -6.14 -17.64 14.01
N ASP A 134 -6.99 -18.07 13.07
CA ASP A 134 -7.99 -19.11 13.34
C ASP A 134 -7.29 -20.47 13.53
N ASN A 135 -7.64 -21.19 14.59
CA ASN A 135 -7.10 -22.52 14.89
C ASN A 135 -7.33 -23.49 13.73
N LEU A 136 -8.50 -23.44 13.09
CA LEU A 136 -8.81 -24.31 11.94
C LEU A 136 -7.90 -24.01 10.75
N VAL A 137 -7.54 -22.73 10.54
CA VAL A 137 -6.60 -22.32 9.50
C VAL A 137 -5.19 -22.81 9.82
N ALA A 138 -4.76 -22.74 11.09
CA ALA A 138 -3.46 -23.23 11.52
C ALA A 138 -3.33 -24.76 11.35
N ASP A 139 -4.35 -25.51 11.76
CA ASP A 139 -4.39 -26.97 11.63
C ASP A 139 -4.38 -27.41 10.16
N GLU A 140 -5.19 -26.77 9.32
CA GLU A 140 -5.25 -27.08 7.89
C GLU A 140 -3.97 -26.70 7.15
N ALA A 141 -3.33 -25.58 7.51
CA ALA A 141 -2.03 -25.19 6.96
C ALA A 141 -0.96 -26.25 7.26
N LYS A 142 -0.92 -26.75 8.50
CA LYS A 142 0.00 -27.83 8.91
C LYS A 142 -0.31 -29.12 8.16
N ARG A 143 -1.58 -29.50 8.04
CA ARG A 143 -2.03 -30.74 7.37
C ARG A 143 -1.73 -30.74 5.88
N SER A 144 -1.90 -29.60 5.21
CA SER A 144 -1.74 -29.47 3.75
C SER A 144 -0.34 -29.05 3.30
N GLY A 145 0.56 -28.71 4.24
CA GLY A 145 1.90 -28.19 3.93
C GLY A 145 1.90 -26.80 3.29
N LYS A 146 0.78 -26.07 3.35
CA LYS A 146 0.62 -24.72 2.81
C LYS A 146 0.84 -23.67 3.90
N THR A 147 1.10 -22.43 3.49
CA THR A 147 1.20 -21.32 4.45
C THR A 147 -0.17 -21.00 5.05
N ARG A 148 -0.18 -20.56 6.32
CA ARG A 148 -1.42 -20.07 6.99
C ARG A 148 -2.12 -18.98 6.17
N ALA A 149 -1.36 -18.12 5.50
CA ALA A 149 -1.93 -17.04 4.70
C ALA A 149 -2.71 -17.55 3.47
N MET A 150 -2.25 -18.63 2.82
CA MET A 150 -3.01 -19.28 1.73
C MET A 150 -4.31 -19.88 2.26
N ILE A 151 -4.23 -20.64 3.36
CA ILE A 151 -5.41 -21.27 3.96
C ILE A 151 -6.40 -20.23 4.48
N ALA A 152 -5.93 -19.12 5.06
CA ALA A 152 -6.78 -18.01 5.47
C ALA A 152 -7.58 -17.42 4.31
N MET A 153 -6.98 -17.30 3.10
CA MET A 153 -7.70 -16.84 1.92
C MET A 153 -8.76 -17.85 1.47
N GLN A 154 -8.43 -19.15 1.46
CA GLN A 154 -9.41 -20.21 1.14
C GLN A 154 -10.59 -20.21 2.11
N PHE A 155 -10.31 -20.05 3.41
CA PHE A 155 -11.34 -20.02 4.45
C PHE A 155 -12.18 -18.74 4.41
N SER A 156 -11.70 -17.67 3.78
CA SER A 156 -12.39 -16.37 3.72
C SER A 156 -13.21 -16.20 2.43
N LEU A 157 -13.42 -17.27 1.66
CA LEU A 157 -14.00 -17.22 0.31
C LEU A 157 -15.39 -16.60 0.26
N ASP A 158 -16.24 -16.95 1.21
CA ASP A 158 -17.63 -16.47 1.28
C ASP A 158 -17.66 -14.97 1.62
N GLU A 159 -16.73 -14.50 2.45
CA GLU A 159 -16.64 -13.11 2.84
C GLU A 159 -16.12 -12.20 1.71
N MET A 160 -15.38 -12.74 0.74
CA MET A 160 -14.75 -12.00 -0.36
C MET A 160 -15.70 -11.53 -1.47
N GLN A 161 -16.92 -12.06 -1.53
CA GLN A 161 -17.80 -11.85 -2.69
C GLN A 161 -18.23 -10.37 -2.83
N GLY A 162 -17.76 -9.72 -3.89
CA GLY A 162 -17.93 -8.30 -4.14
C GLY A 162 -17.21 -7.39 -3.13
N GLY A 163 -16.41 -7.94 -2.23
CA GLY A 163 -15.66 -7.20 -1.21
C GLY A 163 -14.33 -6.63 -1.69
N VAL A 164 -13.56 -6.08 -0.76
CA VAL A 164 -12.20 -5.61 -1.02
C VAL A 164 -11.23 -6.56 -0.33
N VAL A 165 -10.28 -7.12 -1.08
CA VAL A 165 -9.22 -7.97 -0.51
C VAL A 165 -7.93 -7.17 -0.44
N VAL A 166 -7.32 -7.12 0.75
CA VAL A 166 -6.14 -6.31 1.06
C VAL A 166 -5.01 -7.23 1.51
N ILE A 167 -4.01 -7.38 0.66
CA ILE A 167 -2.85 -8.23 0.90
C ILE A 167 -1.63 -7.33 1.06
N GLY A 168 -1.21 -7.13 2.31
CA GLY A 168 -0.11 -6.24 2.66
C GLY A 168 1.20 -6.97 2.96
N ASN A 169 1.17 -8.26 3.27
CA ASN A 169 2.34 -8.96 3.79
C ASN A 169 2.72 -10.21 3.02
N ALA A 170 1.79 -11.14 2.80
CA ALA A 170 2.12 -12.48 2.32
C ALA A 170 1.95 -12.63 0.80
N PRO A 171 3.04 -12.80 0.01
CA PRO A 171 2.91 -13.08 -1.43
C PRO A 171 2.14 -14.37 -1.72
N THR A 172 2.24 -15.37 -0.83
CA THR A 172 1.51 -16.63 -0.96
C THR A 172 0.00 -16.46 -0.84
N ALA A 173 -0.48 -15.50 -0.02
CA ALA A 173 -1.90 -15.16 0.02
C ALA A 173 -2.36 -14.57 -1.31
N LEU A 174 -1.53 -13.73 -1.95
CA LEU A 174 -1.86 -13.12 -3.23
C LEU A 174 -1.91 -14.17 -4.35
N PHE A 175 -0.96 -15.09 -4.40
CA PHE A 175 -1.02 -16.22 -5.34
C PHE A 175 -2.27 -17.07 -5.16
N GLU A 176 -2.61 -17.44 -3.92
CA GLU A 176 -3.81 -18.24 -3.64
C GLU A 176 -5.09 -17.49 -4.04
N LEU A 177 -5.20 -16.18 -3.74
CA LEU A 177 -6.32 -15.37 -4.18
C LEU A 177 -6.45 -15.36 -5.71
N ILE A 178 -5.34 -15.17 -6.43
CA ILE A 178 -5.32 -15.21 -7.90
C ILE A 178 -5.81 -16.57 -8.41
N ASP A 179 -5.36 -17.66 -7.81
CA ASP A 179 -5.82 -19.01 -8.18
C ASP A 179 -7.31 -19.22 -7.92
N LEU A 180 -7.84 -18.70 -6.81
CA LEU A 180 -9.27 -18.73 -6.49
C LEU A 180 -10.09 -17.91 -7.49
N ILE A 181 -9.60 -16.76 -7.91
CA ILE A 181 -10.23 -15.91 -8.94
C ILE A 181 -10.22 -16.61 -10.30
N LYS A 182 -9.08 -17.18 -10.72
CA LYS A 182 -8.96 -17.93 -11.99
C LYS A 182 -9.85 -19.16 -12.06
N LYS A 183 -10.16 -19.76 -10.90
CA LYS A 183 -11.10 -20.89 -10.76
C LYS A 183 -12.55 -20.45 -10.61
N ASP A 184 -12.85 -19.16 -10.80
CA ASP A 184 -14.17 -18.54 -10.64
C ASP A 184 -14.79 -18.68 -9.24
N LYS A 185 -13.97 -18.97 -8.22
CA LYS A 185 -14.43 -19.15 -6.83
C LYS A 185 -14.52 -17.83 -6.07
N ALA A 186 -13.58 -16.92 -6.32
CA ALA A 186 -13.51 -15.61 -5.67
C ALA A 186 -13.80 -14.49 -6.67
N LYS A 187 -14.71 -13.58 -6.32
CA LYS A 187 -15.05 -12.40 -7.14
C LYS A 187 -15.03 -11.11 -6.30
N PRO A 188 -13.86 -10.70 -5.76
CA PRO A 188 -13.77 -9.42 -5.07
C PRO A 188 -13.98 -8.26 -6.05
N ALA A 189 -14.48 -7.14 -5.58
CA ALA A 189 -14.63 -5.92 -6.36
C ALA A 189 -13.30 -5.19 -6.56
N LEU A 190 -12.38 -5.33 -5.60
CA LEU A 190 -11.05 -4.72 -5.64
C LEU A 190 -10.04 -5.61 -4.92
N VAL A 191 -8.83 -5.73 -5.48
CA VAL A 191 -7.67 -6.34 -4.82
C VAL A 191 -6.56 -5.29 -4.61
N ILE A 192 -6.28 -4.96 -3.37
CA ILE A 192 -5.08 -4.20 -2.99
C ILE A 192 -3.97 -5.22 -2.71
N GLY A 193 -3.19 -5.56 -3.75
CA GLY A 193 -2.13 -6.55 -3.66
C GLY A 193 -0.77 -5.86 -3.59
N ILE A 194 -0.31 -5.55 -2.38
CA ILE A 194 0.97 -4.87 -2.15
C ILE A 194 1.85 -5.60 -1.11
N PRO A 195 2.05 -6.93 -1.23
CA PRO A 195 2.95 -7.64 -0.33
C PRO A 195 4.39 -7.12 -0.50
N VAL A 196 5.07 -6.98 0.63
CA VAL A 196 6.52 -6.74 0.71
C VAL A 196 7.26 -8.07 0.71
N GLY A 197 8.43 -8.12 0.08
CA GLY A 197 9.27 -9.30 0.21
C GLY A 197 10.32 -9.41 -0.88
N PHE A 198 11.35 -10.20 -0.59
CA PHE A 198 12.42 -10.51 -1.53
C PHE A 198 12.18 -11.80 -2.31
N VAL A 199 11.17 -12.58 -1.92
CA VAL A 199 10.80 -13.86 -2.56
C VAL A 199 9.31 -13.82 -2.86
N GLY A 200 8.94 -14.04 -4.11
CA GLY A 200 7.55 -14.20 -4.56
C GLY A 200 6.73 -12.91 -4.63
N ALA A 201 7.16 -11.81 -4.02
CA ALA A 201 6.38 -10.56 -3.98
C ALA A 201 6.23 -9.94 -5.37
N VAL A 202 7.33 -9.82 -6.12
CA VAL A 202 7.32 -9.24 -7.48
C VAL A 202 6.51 -10.13 -8.41
N GLU A 203 6.70 -11.43 -8.32
CA GLU A 203 6.02 -12.44 -9.14
C GLU A 203 4.50 -12.47 -8.85
N ALA A 204 4.11 -12.39 -7.58
CA ALA A 204 2.69 -12.36 -7.19
C ALA A 204 2.00 -11.09 -7.71
N LYS A 205 2.68 -9.94 -7.65
CA LYS A 205 2.16 -8.67 -8.16
C LYS A 205 2.11 -8.65 -9.69
N ALA A 206 3.12 -9.21 -10.35
CA ALA A 206 3.08 -9.41 -11.79
C ALA A 206 1.91 -10.32 -12.22
N ALA A 207 1.64 -11.39 -11.48
CA ALA A 207 0.50 -12.27 -11.72
C ALA A 207 -0.85 -11.58 -11.45
N LEU A 208 -0.93 -10.70 -10.45
CA LEU A 208 -2.11 -9.88 -10.18
C LEU A 208 -2.46 -8.98 -11.36
N LYS A 209 -1.47 -8.42 -12.06
CA LYS A 209 -1.73 -7.59 -13.25
C LYS A 209 -2.36 -8.33 -14.42
N GLN A 210 -2.42 -9.66 -14.37
CA GLN A 210 -2.97 -10.52 -15.43
C GLN A 210 -4.41 -10.97 -15.16
N ILE A 211 -5.04 -10.55 -14.06
CA ILE A 211 -6.45 -10.89 -13.77
C ILE A 211 -7.39 -9.75 -14.20
N SER A 212 -8.67 -10.08 -14.38
CA SER A 212 -9.71 -9.14 -14.78
C SER A 212 -10.30 -8.30 -13.64
N ILE A 213 -10.00 -8.67 -12.38
CA ILE A 213 -10.49 -7.97 -11.20
C ILE A 213 -9.72 -6.66 -11.02
N PRO A 214 -10.38 -5.53 -10.72
CA PRO A 214 -9.69 -4.28 -10.41
C PRO A 214 -8.67 -4.45 -9.28
N TYR A 215 -7.50 -3.84 -9.43
CA TYR A 215 -6.40 -3.94 -8.48
C TYR A 215 -5.62 -2.64 -8.29
N ILE A 216 -4.93 -2.56 -7.14
CA ILE A 216 -3.89 -1.58 -6.82
C ILE A 216 -2.64 -2.34 -6.37
N THR A 217 -1.48 -2.07 -6.97
CA THR A 217 -0.23 -2.80 -6.74
C THR A 217 1.01 -1.97 -7.09
N ASN A 218 2.19 -2.59 -7.16
CA ASN A 218 3.42 -2.04 -7.71
C ASN A 218 4.31 -3.15 -8.31
N ASP A 219 5.38 -2.79 -9.00
CA ASP A 219 6.21 -3.73 -9.76
C ASP A 219 7.54 -4.12 -9.10
N ASN A 220 7.77 -3.67 -7.87
CA ASN A 220 9.03 -3.89 -7.16
C ASN A 220 8.82 -4.66 -5.85
N ARG A 221 9.86 -4.85 -5.03
CA ARG A 221 9.76 -5.57 -3.75
C ARG A 221 9.07 -4.80 -2.62
N LYS A 222 8.87 -3.49 -2.79
CA LYS A 222 8.29 -2.61 -1.76
C LYS A 222 6.81 -2.90 -1.60
N GLY A 223 6.30 -2.64 -0.41
CA GLY A 223 4.91 -2.82 -0.05
C GLY A 223 4.80 -2.86 1.47
N GLY A 224 3.94 -3.73 2.00
CA GLY A 224 3.84 -3.94 3.44
C GLY A 224 2.50 -3.51 4.00
N SER A 225 2.25 -3.91 5.24
CA SER A 225 1.00 -3.61 5.95
C SER A 225 0.72 -2.11 6.03
N ALA A 226 1.74 -1.28 6.27
CA ALA A 226 1.58 0.17 6.36
C ALA A 226 1.03 0.79 5.06
N VAL A 227 1.58 0.37 3.92
CA VAL A 227 1.16 0.84 2.59
C VAL A 227 -0.24 0.33 2.25
N ALA A 228 -0.49 -0.96 2.51
CA ALA A 228 -1.80 -1.56 2.28
C ALA A 228 -2.91 -0.83 3.08
N VAL A 229 -2.62 -0.54 4.36
CA VAL A 229 -3.49 0.24 5.25
C VAL A 229 -3.69 1.66 4.75
N ALA A 230 -2.62 2.34 4.32
CA ALA A 230 -2.70 3.69 3.78
C ALA A 230 -3.62 3.76 2.56
N ILE A 231 -3.48 2.81 1.64
CA ILE A 231 -4.29 2.69 0.44
C ILE A 231 -5.77 2.47 0.79
N ILE A 232 -6.10 1.42 1.56
CA ILE A 232 -7.51 1.13 1.87
C ILE A 232 -8.16 2.24 2.70
N ASN A 233 -7.43 2.86 3.63
CA ASN A 233 -7.97 4.00 4.38
C ASN A 233 -8.24 5.19 3.46
N ALA A 234 -7.40 5.46 2.45
CA ALA A 234 -7.66 6.50 1.44
C ALA A 234 -8.96 6.23 0.68
N VAL A 235 -9.17 4.98 0.25
CA VAL A 235 -10.41 4.55 -0.43
C VAL A 235 -11.63 4.69 0.50
N ILE A 236 -11.51 4.33 1.78
CA ILE A 236 -12.57 4.53 2.79
C ILE A 236 -12.90 6.02 2.96
N GLU A 237 -11.90 6.89 3.02
CA GLU A 237 -12.13 8.34 3.12
C GLU A 237 -12.81 8.91 1.87
N LEU A 238 -12.44 8.44 0.67
CA LEU A 238 -13.15 8.80 -0.56
C LEU A 238 -14.61 8.35 -0.53
N ALA A 239 -14.89 7.14 -0.02
CA ALA A 239 -16.25 6.64 0.13
C ALA A 239 -17.11 7.48 1.09
N LYS A 240 -16.50 8.05 2.14
CA LYS A 240 -17.16 8.98 3.07
C LYS A 240 -17.46 10.34 2.44
N LYS A 241 -16.53 10.89 1.63
CA LYS A 241 -16.65 12.22 1.03
C LYS A 241 -17.68 12.29 -0.10
N ALA A 242 -17.85 11.20 -0.85
CA ALA A 242 -18.81 11.14 -1.95
C ALA A 242 -20.26 10.88 -1.48
N ARG A 243 -20.63 11.33 -0.28
CA ARG A 243 -21.99 11.19 0.29
C ARG A 243 -22.89 12.35 -0.13
#